data_AF-A0A9X0ECM8-F1
#
_entry.id   AF-A0A9X0ECM8-F1
#
_cell.length_a   1.000
_cell.length_b   1.000
_cell.length_c   1.000
_cell.angle_alpha   90.00
_cell.angle_beta   90.00
_cell.angle_gamma   90.00
#
_symmetry.space_group_name_H-M   'P 1'
#
loop_
_entity.id
_entity.type
_entity.pdbx_description
1 polymer ?
#
loop_
_entity_poly.entity_id
_entity_poly.type
_entity_poly.pdbx_seq_one_letter_code
_entity_poly.pdbx_strand_id
1 'polypeptide(L)' 'MSNPFDKATSKAPPTVGEGCLSRYDVDAMTAQDGAEFEGAEALWKQLMPAEPDEQSGGLDPQ' A
#
# COMPACT_ATOMS: atom_id res chain seq x y z
N MET A 1 5.49 34.30 10.41
CA MET A 1 4.99 32.98 10.89
C MET A 1 4.37 32.28 9.69
N SER A 2 4.91 31.15 9.23
CA SER A 2 4.32 30.38 8.11
C SER A 2 3.00 29.73 8.52
N ASN A 3 2.11 29.51 7.55
CA ASN A 3 0.78 28.96 7.76
C ASN A 3 0.89 27.52 8.31
N PRO A 4 0.23 27.16 9.43
CA PRO A 4 0.22 25.80 9.97
C PRO A 4 -0.23 24.73 8.96
N PHE A 5 -1.08 25.10 7.99
CA PHE A 5 -1.51 24.20 6.91
C PHE A 5 -0.38 23.86 5.93
N ASP A 6 0.65 24.69 5.79
CA ASP A 6 1.80 24.38 4.92
C ASP A 6 2.60 23.16 5.43
N LYS A 7 2.50 22.85 6.73
CA LYS A 7 3.15 21.69 7.36
C LYS A 7 2.31 20.41 7.30
N ALA A 8 1.05 20.51 6.88
CA ALA A 8 0.07 19.43 6.94
C ALA A 8 -0.42 19.00 5.55
N THR A 9 0.45 19.02 4.55
CA THR A 9 0.12 18.52 3.22
C THR A 9 0.81 17.20 2.95
N SER A 10 0.30 16.12 3.57
CA SER A 10 0.45 14.79 2.97
C SER A 10 -0.25 14.85 1.62
N LYS A 11 0.52 15.04 0.56
CA LYS A 11 0.01 15.08 -0.80
C LYS A 11 0.01 13.64 -1.33
N ALA A 12 -1.14 13.19 -1.81
CA ALA A 12 -1.23 11.86 -2.40
C ALA A 12 -0.27 11.75 -3.61
N PRO A 13 0.38 10.59 -3.79
CA PRO A 13 1.16 10.30 -5.00
C PRO A 13 0.30 10.50 -6.25
N PRO A 14 0.91 10.82 -7.41
CA PRO A 14 0.18 10.92 -8.66
C PRO A 14 -0.50 9.60 -9.00
N THR A 15 -1.63 9.68 -9.72
CA THR A 15 -2.34 8.49 -10.21
C THR A 15 -2.20 8.35 -11.73
N VAL A 16 -2.12 7.11 -12.19
CA VAL A 16 -2.09 6.70 -13.60
C VAL A 16 -3.39 5.97 -13.96
N GLY A 17 -3.85 6.11 -15.21
CA GLY A 17 -5.11 5.54 -15.68
C GLY A 17 -6.31 6.50 -15.52
N GLU A 18 -7.38 6.22 -16.25
CA GLU A 18 -8.55 7.12 -16.36
C GLU A 18 -9.81 6.55 -15.70
N GLY A 19 -10.64 7.44 -15.17
CA GLY A 19 -11.92 7.10 -14.56
C GLY A 19 -11.78 6.10 -13.41
N CYS A 20 -12.59 5.05 -13.41
CA CYS A 20 -12.61 4.02 -12.37
C CYS A 20 -11.37 3.12 -12.34
N LEU A 21 -10.48 3.21 -13.34
CA LEU A 21 -9.24 2.44 -13.41
C LEU A 21 -8.01 3.23 -12.94
N SER A 22 -8.20 4.42 -12.36
CA SER A 22 -7.10 5.21 -11.83
C SER A 22 -6.46 4.51 -10.62
N ARG A 23 -5.13 4.39 -10.63
CA ARG A 23 -4.31 3.77 -9.58
C ARG A 23 -3.11 4.66 -9.24
N TYR A 24 -2.58 4.58 -8.03
CA TYR A 24 -1.35 5.30 -7.69
C TYR A 24 -0.16 4.85 -8.55
N ASP A 25 0.65 5.81 -8.97
CA ASP A 25 1.89 5.58 -9.69
C ASP A 25 2.96 5.11 -8.72
N VAL A 26 3.26 3.81 -8.75
CA VAL A 26 4.25 3.19 -7.85
C VAL A 26 5.65 3.73 -8.12
N ASP A 27 5.97 4.11 -9.36
CA ASP A 27 7.28 4.65 -9.70
C ASP A 27 7.49 6.07 -9.16
N ALA A 28 6.39 6.79 -8.88
CA ALA A 28 6.42 8.11 -8.27
C ALA A 28 6.30 8.08 -6.74
N MET A 29 6.09 6.91 -6.12
CA MET A 29 6.03 6.77 -4.68
C MET A 29 7.44 6.84 -4.08
N THR A 30 7.60 7.69 -3.07
CA THR A 30 8.84 7.89 -2.33
C THR A 30 8.72 7.33 -0.91
N ALA A 31 9.86 7.18 -0.22
CA ALA A 31 9.87 6.75 1.18
C ALA A 31 9.07 7.68 2.12
N GLN A 32 8.91 8.95 1.76
CA GLN A 32 8.10 9.91 2.52
C GLN A 32 6.59 9.70 2.35
N ASP A 33 6.17 9.02 1.28
CA ASP A 33 4.77 8.66 1.05
C ASP A 33 4.33 7.46 1.92
N GLY A 34 5.26 6.82 2.62
CA GLY A 34 4.98 5.74 3.57
C GLY A 34 4.81 4.36 2.92
N ALA A 35 5.44 4.13 1.76
CA ALA A 35 5.43 2.83 1.08
C ALA A 35 6.37 1.79 1.75
N GLU A 36 7.38 2.27 2.48
CA GLU A 36 8.39 1.45 3.15
C GLU A 36 7.83 0.88 4.45
N PHE A 37 7.01 -0.17 4.32
CA PHE A 37 6.50 -0.93 5.45
C PHE A 37 7.52 -1.98 5.89
N GLU A 38 8.70 -1.56 6.36
CA GLU A 38 9.77 -2.48 6.83
C GLU A 38 9.29 -3.46 7.92
N GLY A 39 8.25 -3.08 8.69
CA GLY A 39 7.62 -3.92 9.70
C GLY A 39 6.40 -4.73 9.26
N ALA A 40 5.92 -4.60 8.02
CA ALA A 40 4.69 -5.29 7.59
C ALA A 40 4.81 -6.81 7.65
N GLU A 41 5.94 -7.37 7.25
CA GLU A 41 6.16 -8.82 7.30
C GLU A 41 6.10 -9.33 8.74
N ALA A 42 6.75 -8.64 9.68
CA ALA A 42 6.76 -9.01 11.09
C ALA A 42 5.36 -8.91 11.71
N LEU A 43 4.58 -7.88 11.37
CA LEU A 43 3.20 -7.72 11.80
C LEU A 43 2.30 -8.82 11.21
N TRP A 44 2.45 -9.12 9.94
CA TRP A 44 1.69 -10.17 9.25
C TRP A 44 1.88 -11.53 9.91
N LYS A 45 3.13 -11.88 10.26
CA LYS A 45 3.45 -13.11 11.02
C LYS A 45 2.82 -13.18 12.41
N GLN A 46 2.58 -12.03 13.06
CA GLN A 46 1.92 -11.97 14.37
C GLN A 46 0.40 -12.09 14.26
N LEU A 47 -0.18 -11.55 13.19
CA LEU A 47 -1.63 -11.51 12.97
C LEU A 47 -2.16 -12.81 12.34
N MET A 48 -1.34 -13.50 11.56
CA MET A 48 -1.71 -14.79 10.99
C MET A 48 -1.75 -15.82 12.12
N PRO A 49 -2.92 -16.40 12.45
CA PRO A 49 -2.98 -17.53 13.35
C PRO A 49 -2.13 -18.65 12.73
N ALA A 50 -1.41 -19.37 13.58
CA ALA A 50 -0.57 -20.45 13.12
C ALA A 50 -1.43 -21.48 12.36
N GLU A 51 -1.05 -21.71 11.11
CA GLU A 51 -1.21 -22.93 10.28
C GLU A 51 -2.51 -23.08 9.45
N PRO A 52 -2.50 -23.78 8.28
CA PRO A 52 -1.39 -24.47 7.60
C PRO A 52 -1.13 -23.98 6.15
N ASP A 53 -0.04 -24.48 5.58
CA ASP A 53 0.19 -24.67 4.13
C ASP A 53 -1.10 -25.16 3.43
N GLU A 54 -1.38 -24.76 2.16
CA GLU A 54 -2.35 -25.38 1.20
C GLU A 54 -3.45 -24.52 0.49
N GLN A 55 -3.42 -23.18 0.40
CA GLN A 55 -4.39 -22.48 -0.49
C GLN A 55 -3.78 -21.41 -1.40
N SER A 56 -2.87 -21.86 -2.25
CA SER A 56 -2.58 -21.23 -3.55
C SER A 56 -2.52 -22.31 -4.63
N GLY A 57 -3.51 -23.20 -4.65
CA GLY A 57 -3.66 -24.25 -5.65
C GLY A 57 -5.13 -24.52 -5.89
N GLY A 58 -5.75 -23.74 -6.79
CA GLY A 58 -7.15 -23.95 -7.16
C GLY A 58 -7.84 -22.71 -7.73
N LEU A 59 -7.30 -22.15 -8.81
CA LEU A 59 -8.16 -21.45 -9.77
C LEU A 59 -8.92 -22.54 -10.53
N ASP A 60 -10.10 -22.92 -10.02
CA ASP A 60 -11.08 -23.71 -10.77
C ASP A 60 -11.94 -22.71 -11.56
N PRO A 61 -11.82 -22.61 -12.90
CA PRO A 61 -12.75 -21.84 -13.71
C PRO A 61 -14.03 -22.65 -13.91
N GLN A 62 -15.14 -22.15 -13.37
CA GLN A 62 -16.49 -22.46 -13.86
C GLN A 62 -17.16 -21.16 -14.30
#